data_AF-E7RCP1-F1
#
_entry.id   AF-E7RCP1-F1
#
_cell.length_a   1.000
_cell.length_b   1.000
_cell.length_c   1.000
_cell.angle_alpha   90.00
_cell.angle_beta   90.00
_cell.angle_gamma   90.00
#
_symmetry.space_group_name_H-M   'P 1'
#
loop_
_entity.id
_entity.type
_entity.pdbx_description
1 polymer ?
#
loop_
_entity_poly.entity_id
_entity_poly.type
_entity_poly.pdbx_seq_one_letter_code
_entity_poly.pdbx_strand_id
1 'polypeptide(L)'
;MLYNFFVSGTGAAGVAQTIANAAVKRFNIVGEAAALVSSLTYKLKVIYRSFDGDFSWTDLGGAILDLGQLILTFIPAGKITNVIAFLWDMSTIL
;
A
#
# COMPACT_ATOMS: atom_id res chain seq x y z
N MET A 1 6.98 -6.40 5.72
CA MET A 1 6.42 -5.09 6.13
C MET A 1 4.90 -4.94 6.00
N LEU A 2 4.27 -5.12 4.83
CA LEU A 2 2.82 -4.83 4.67
C LEU A 2 1.92 -5.80 5.46
N TYR A 3 2.19 -7.11 5.36
CA TYR A 3 1.48 -8.13 6.14
C TYR A 3 1.65 -7.92 7.65
N ASN A 4 2.89 -7.65 8.09
CA ASN A 4 3.21 -7.37 9.49
C ASN A 4 2.40 -6.18 10.02
N PHE A 5 2.24 -5.10 9.24
CA PHE A 5 1.39 -3.98 9.64
C PHE A 5 -0.05 -4.41 9.91
N PHE A 6 -0.64 -5.24 9.05
CA PHE A 6 -2.02 -5.66 9.22
C PHE A 6 -2.21 -6.62 10.40
N VAL A 7 -1.19 -7.40 10.76
CA VAL A 7 -1.23 -8.32 11.91
C VAL A 7 -0.89 -7.62 13.24
N SER A 8 0.08 -6.71 13.26
CA SER A 8 0.57 -6.08 14.51
C SER A 8 0.14 -4.62 14.72
N GLY A 9 -0.50 -3.99 13.72
CA GLY A 9 -1.02 -2.62 13.80
C GLY A 9 0.04 -1.52 13.86
N THR A 10 1.32 -1.83 13.67
CA THR A 10 2.42 -0.89 13.93
C THR A 10 2.69 0.05 12.75
N GLY A 11 2.51 1.36 12.99
CA GLY A 11 3.17 2.41 12.21
C GLY A 11 2.67 2.64 10.78
N ALA A 12 1.36 2.82 10.58
CA ALA A 12 0.74 3.07 9.25
C ALA A 12 1.44 4.16 8.42
N ALA A 13 1.89 5.24 9.07
CA ALA A 13 2.60 6.33 8.40
C ALA A 13 3.99 5.90 7.89
N GLY A 14 4.71 5.08 8.65
CA GLY A 14 6.00 4.54 8.24
C GLY A 14 5.87 3.56 7.07
N VAL A 15 4.85 2.70 7.12
CA VAL A 15 4.52 1.78 6.03
C VAL A 15 4.14 2.54 4.76
N ALA A 16 3.26 3.54 4.89
CA ALA A 16 2.87 4.42 3.79
C ALA A 16 4.07 5.15 3.18
N GLN A 17 4.99 5.67 4.00
CA GLN A 17 6.19 6.35 3.53
C GLN A 17 7.08 5.42 2.71
N THR A 18 7.29 4.18 3.19
CA THR A 18 8.09 3.18 2.48
C THR A 18 7.46 2.82 1.14
N ILE A 19 6.15 2.57 1.10
CA ILE A 19 5.43 2.26 -0.15
C ILE A 19 5.52 3.45 -1.11
N ALA A 20 5.24 4.67 -0.65
CA ALA A 20 5.26 5.86 -1.50
C ALA A 20 6.66 6.11 -2.08
N ASN A 21 7.71 6.02 -1.26
CA ASN A 21 9.09 6.20 -1.72
C ASN A 21 9.47 5.17 -2.79
N ALA A 22 9.07 3.91 -2.61
CA ALA A 22 9.34 2.85 -3.57
C ALA A 22 8.48 3.02 -4.85
N ALA A 23 7.23 3.45 -4.71
CA ALA A 23 6.33 3.71 -5.83
C ALA A 23 6.81 4.90 -6.68
N VAL A 24 7.22 6.00 -6.07
CA VAL A 24 7.79 7.17 -6.75
C VAL A 24 9.01 6.76 -7.58
N LYS A 25 9.90 5.95 -7.01
CA LYS A 25 11.09 5.44 -7.72
C LYS A 25 10.73 4.48 -8.86
N ARG A 26 9.81 3.54 -8.64
CA ARG A 26 9.47 2.47 -9.59
C ARG A 26 8.60 2.96 -10.74
N PHE A 27 7.72 3.91 -10.48
CA PHE A 27 6.71 4.37 -11.45
C PHE A 27 6.90 5.82 -11.91
N ASN A 28 7.97 6.49 -11.44
CA ASN A 28 8.28 7.87 -11.80
C ASN A 28 7.11 8.84 -11.55
N ILE A 29 6.52 8.77 -10.36
CA ILE A 29 5.41 9.64 -9.95
C ILE A 29 5.94 11.06 -9.80
N VAL A 30 5.43 12.00 -10.59
CA VAL A 30 5.85 13.41 -10.58
C VAL A 30 4.93 14.22 -9.65
N GLY A 31 5.50 14.99 -8.72
CA GLY A 31 4.81 16.08 -8.02
C GLY A 31 3.90 15.72 -6.83
N GLU A 32 3.59 14.45 -6.57
CA GLU A 32 2.54 14.08 -5.60
C GLU A 32 2.96 13.12 -4.47
N ALA A 33 4.26 12.99 -4.18
CA ALA A 33 4.75 12.05 -3.18
C ALA A 33 4.11 12.25 -1.78
N ALA A 34 3.93 13.50 -1.33
CA ALA A 34 3.32 13.78 -0.03
C ALA A 34 1.81 13.46 0.01
N ALA A 35 1.11 13.72 -1.09
CA ALA A 35 -0.31 13.37 -1.23
C ALA A 35 -0.48 11.85 -1.25
N LEU A 36 0.38 11.13 -1.97
CA LEU A 36 0.42 9.67 -1.99
C LEU A 36 0.65 9.09 -0.58
N VAL A 37 1.63 9.60 0.17
CA VAL A 37 1.87 9.16 1.57
C VAL A 37 0.64 9.36 2.44
N SER A 38 0.00 10.53 2.35
CA SER A 38 -1.18 10.86 3.15
C SER A 38 -2.36 9.94 2.82
N SER A 39 -2.62 9.73 1.53
CA SER A 39 -3.67 8.85 1.03
C SER A 39 -3.43 7.40 1.41
N LEU A 40 -2.19 6.90 1.27
CA LEU A 40 -1.81 5.55 1.70
C LEU A 40 -1.97 5.38 3.20
N THR A 41 -1.54 6.36 4.00
CA THR A 41 -1.67 6.32 5.47
C THR A 41 -3.14 6.21 5.88
N TYR A 42 -4.02 6.99 5.23
CA TYR A 42 -5.45 6.92 5.48
C TYR A 42 -6.03 5.55 5.08
N LYS A 43 -5.74 5.11 3.85
CA LYS A 43 -6.25 3.84 3.31
C LYS A 43 -5.79 2.63 4.14
N LEU A 44 -4.53 2.59 4.57
CA LEU A 44 -4.01 1.55 5.46
C LEU A 44 -4.76 1.49 6.79
N LYS A 45 -5.10 2.64 7.39
CA LYS A 45 -5.90 2.69 8.63
C LYS A 45 -7.33 2.21 8.41
N VAL A 46 -7.94 2.57 7.29
CA VAL A 46 -9.30 2.13 6.94
C VAL A 46 -9.34 0.62 6.77
N ILE A 47 -8.41 0.07 5.99
CA ILE A 47 -8.29 -1.37 5.78
C ILE A 47 -8.01 -2.08 7.11
N TYR A 48 -7.05 -1.61 7.91
CA TYR A 48 -6.78 -2.22 9.22
C TYR A 48 -8.03 -2.27 10.13
N ARG A 49 -8.81 -1.17 10.16
CA ARG A 49 -10.05 -1.10 10.95
C ARG A 49 -11.16 -2.00 10.42
N SER A 50 -11.19 -2.32 9.13
CA SER A 50 -12.23 -3.20 8.59
C SER A 50 -12.07 -4.66 9.03
N PHE A 51 -10.88 -5.04 9.51
CA PHE A 51 -10.60 -6.40 9.99
C PHE A 51 -10.63 -6.54 11.51
N ASP A 52 -10.74 -5.43 12.27
CA ASP A 52 -10.82 -5.41 13.73
C ASP A 52 -9.76 -6.28 14.46
N GLY A 53 -8.56 -6.39 13.88
CA GLY A 53 -7.46 -7.21 14.41
C GLY A 53 -7.46 -8.68 13.99
N ASP A 54 -8.47 -9.16 13.25
CA ASP A 54 -8.56 -10.51 12.69
C ASP A 54 -8.14 -10.54 11.21
N PHE A 55 -6.90 -10.15 10.95
CA PHE A 55 -6.34 -10.13 9.59
C PHE A 55 -5.62 -11.44 9.26
N SER A 56 -5.99 -12.08 8.15
CA SER A 56 -5.36 -13.31 7.68
C SER A 56 -4.60 -13.12 6.36
N TRP A 57 -3.79 -14.12 5.97
CA TRP A 57 -3.09 -14.10 4.68
C TRP A 57 -4.04 -14.08 3.47
N THR A 58 -5.24 -14.63 3.60
CA THR A 58 -6.23 -14.61 2.51
C THR A 58 -6.80 -13.22 2.27
N ASP A 59 -6.80 -12.36 3.29
CA ASP A 59 -7.30 -10.98 3.20
C ASP A 59 -6.29 -10.03 2.54
N LEU A 60 -5.01 -10.44 2.51
CA LEU A 60 -3.93 -9.65 1.93
C LEU A 60 -4.16 -9.36 0.45
N GLY A 61 -4.73 -10.31 -0.31
CA GLY A 61 -5.05 -10.08 -1.72
C GLY A 61 -6.03 -8.92 -1.91
N GLY A 62 -7.05 -8.84 -1.06
CA GLY A 62 -8.03 -7.74 -1.06
C GLY A 62 -7.37 -6.41 -0.70
N ALA A 63 -6.58 -6.38 0.38
CA ALA A 63 -5.85 -5.18 0.80
C ALA A 63 -4.90 -4.66 -0.29
N ILE A 64 -4.18 -5.57 -0.97
CA ILE A 64 -3.27 -5.22 -2.08
C ILE A 64 -4.04 -4.65 -3.26
N LEU A 65 -5.17 -5.23 -3.63
CA LEU A 65 -6.00 -4.70 -4.72
C LEU A 65 -6.48 -3.29 -4.40
N ASP A 66 -6.95 -3.07 -3.17
CA ASP A 66 -7.54 -1.81 -2.72
C ASP A 66 -6.48 -0.69 -2.61
N LEU A 67 -5.26 -1.04 -2.18
CA LEU A 67 -4.09 -0.14 -2.22
C LEU A 67 -3.61 0.10 -3.67
N GLY A 68 -3.67 -0.91 -4.53
CA GLY A 68 -3.25 -0.82 -5.92
C GLY A 68 -4.13 0.12 -6.74
N GLN A 69 -5.45 0.08 -6.51
CA GLN A 69 -6.41 1.03 -7.09
C GLN A 69 -6.10 2.46 -6.67
N LEU A 70 -5.75 2.69 -5.40
CA LEU A 70 -5.33 4.02 -4.94
C LEU A 70 -4.04 4.47 -5.63
N ILE A 71 -3.01 3.63 -5.69
CA ILE A 71 -1.73 4.00 -6.32
C ILE A 71 -1.90 4.32 -7.81
N LEU A 72 -2.82 3.63 -8.50
CA LEU A 72 -3.16 3.92 -9.89
C LEU A 72 -3.72 5.32 -10.11
N THR A 73 -4.39 5.94 -9.12
CA THR A 73 -4.86 7.33 -9.26
C THR A 73 -3.71 8.32 -9.40
N PHE A 74 -2.51 7.96 -8.93
CA PHE A 74 -1.28 8.73 -9.04
C PHE A 74 -0.40 8.31 -10.23
N ILE A 75 -0.74 7.20 -10.90
CA ILE A 75 -0.02 6.67 -12.06
C ILE A 75 -1.04 6.28 -13.15
N PRO A 76 -1.71 7.25 -13.80
CA PRO A 76 -2.79 6.97 -14.74
C PRO A 76 -2.35 6.17 -15.98
N ALA A 77 -1.05 6.18 -16.32
CA ALA A 77 -0.48 5.37 -17.40
C ALA A 77 0.03 3.98 -16.95
N GLY A 78 -0.08 3.66 -15.65
CA GLY A 78 0.42 2.41 -15.07
C GLY A 78 -0.51 1.23 -15.33
N LYS A 79 0.06 0.06 -15.64
CA LYS A 79 -0.72 -1.20 -15.65
C LYS A 79 -0.98 -1.64 -14.22
N ILE A 80 -2.24 -1.96 -13.89
CA ILE A 80 -2.64 -2.44 -12.56
C ILE A 80 -1.83 -3.66 -12.11
N THR A 81 -1.49 -4.54 -13.04
CA THR A 81 -0.67 -5.74 -12.79
C THR A 81 0.72 -5.39 -12.25
N ASN A 82 1.32 -4.30 -12.71
CA ASN A 82 2.64 -3.86 -12.26
C ASN A 82 2.58 -3.29 -10.84
N VAL A 83 1.50 -2.58 -10.51
CA VAL A 83 1.25 -2.03 -9.17
C VAL A 83 0.96 -3.14 -8.17
N ILE A 84 0.15 -4.13 -8.55
CA ILE A 84 -0.13 -5.31 -7.73
C ILE A 84 1.15 -6.10 -7.47
N ALA A 85 1.96 -6.38 -8.50
CA ALA A 85 3.24 -7.08 -8.34
C ALA A 85 4.18 -6.31 -7.40
N PHE A 86 4.26 -4.99 -7.54
CA PHE A 86 5.02 -4.12 -6.64
C PHE A 86 4.54 -4.23 -5.18
N LEU A 87 3.23 -4.17 -4.92
CA LEU A 87 2.68 -4.29 -3.57
C LEU A 87 2.86 -5.70 -2.98
N TRP A 88 2.84 -6.73 -3.82
CA TRP A 88 3.15 -8.10 -3.42
C TRP A 88 4.61 -8.22 -2.95
N ASP A 89 5.56 -7.68 -3.73
CA ASP A 89 6.98 -7.63 -3.35
C ASP A 89 7.15 -6.97 -1.97
N MET A 90 6.46 -5.85 -1.74
CA MET A 90 6.47 -5.09 -0.47
C MET A 90 5.83 -5.84 0.71
N SER A 91 4.98 -6.83 0.43
CA SER A 91 4.35 -7.68 1.45
C SER A 91 5.29 -8.78 1.93
N THR A 92 6.16 -9.27 1.04
CA THR A 92 7.12 -10.36 1.31
C THR A 92 8.47 -9.90 1.84
N ILE A 93 8.87 -8.64 1.62
CA ILE A 93 10.09 -8.10 2.22
C ILE A 93 9.84 -7.91 3.72
N LEU A 94 10.56 -8.71 4.54
CA LEU A 94 10.51 -8.82 6.00
C LEU A 94 10.50 -7.44 6.68
#